data_AF-A0A7X7VD37-F1
#
_entry.id   AF-A0A7X7VD37-F1
#
_cell.length_a   1.000
_cell.length_b   1.000
_cell.length_c   1.000
_cell.angle_alpha   90.00
_cell.angle_beta   90.00
_cell.angle_gamma   90.00
#
_symmetry.space_group_name_H-M   'P 1'
#
loop_
_entity.id
_entity.type
_entity.pdbx_description
1 polymer ?
#
loop_
_entity_poly.entity_id
_entity_poly.type
_entity_poly.pdbx_seq_one_letter_code
_entity_poly.pdbx_strand_id
1 'polypeptide(L)'
;MIKKAAAVLAVLSALAPVLRADWKTELNSRLGRDPDHRAAYEYLAEAAKTLEGEDRQTALLILPYLAERLGDKTLERDLVADYFETYRDNDPDFGFLDDYTLRAFIPFWATWKRLYPLVYDVNLLSYPRSPATGLPDSVDIGLELLNDAFYRISLGPYILEGGFWPKGFHILTVPLRGLFDRSDVYEFVLDLKAGDLVCRRSVLVRVDIADVAAAAPDASRPRPDDAPRPGLALKPVQEGEISLYIDNKLVLKSRKIAPRPTVFTFPLGGPSMPGQKPYMPTPKNDPMAHGVNVLDALALAYKAIKELVAKKPPAPSAPSYQKVSSLAFAYSRTVSGGTSVSARASVSLPPARAVVLKE
;
A
#
# COMPACT_ATOMS: atom_id res chain seq x y z
N MET A 1 -44.19 1.30 -49.40
CA MET A 1 -42.84 1.92 -49.55
C MET A 1 -42.02 1.86 -48.27
N ILE A 2 -42.63 1.97 -47.08
CA ILE A 2 -41.93 1.96 -45.77
C ILE A 2 -41.14 0.65 -45.49
N LYS A 3 -41.65 -0.52 -45.90
CA LYS A 3 -40.96 -1.81 -45.69
C LYS A 3 -39.65 -1.96 -46.48
N LYS A 4 -39.52 -1.29 -47.64
CA LYS A 4 -38.29 -1.31 -48.44
C LYS A 4 -37.23 -0.36 -47.87
N ALA A 5 -37.64 0.79 -47.31
CA ALA A 5 -36.74 1.73 -46.66
C ALA A 5 -36.15 1.16 -45.35
N ALA A 6 -36.95 0.46 -44.55
CA ALA A 6 -36.48 -0.20 -43.32
C ALA A 6 -35.47 -1.32 -43.60
N ALA A 7 -35.66 -2.09 -44.68
CA ALA A 7 -34.71 -3.13 -45.09
C ALA A 7 -33.39 -2.54 -45.59
N VAL A 8 -33.43 -1.44 -46.35
CA VAL A 8 -32.22 -0.72 -46.79
C VAL A 8 -31.47 -0.10 -45.61
N LEU A 9 -32.18 0.45 -44.62
CA LEU A 9 -31.57 1.01 -43.42
C LEU A 9 -30.94 -0.10 -42.54
N ALA A 10 -31.59 -1.26 -42.40
CA ALA A 10 -31.05 -2.40 -41.67
C ALA A 10 -29.80 -2.99 -42.36
N VAL A 11 -29.81 -3.06 -43.70
CA VAL A 11 -28.65 -3.50 -44.50
C VAL A 11 -27.50 -2.49 -44.40
N LEU A 12 -27.77 -1.18 -44.49
CA LEU A 12 -26.76 -0.13 -44.30
C LEU A 12 -26.20 -0.09 -42.86
N SER A 13 -27.03 -0.38 -41.86
CA SER A 13 -26.58 -0.48 -40.46
C SER A 13 -25.75 -1.74 -40.20
N ALA A 14 -26.05 -2.83 -40.89
CA ALA A 14 -25.27 -4.07 -40.85
C ALA A 14 -23.98 -4.00 -41.70
N LEU A 15 -23.91 -3.11 -42.69
CA LEU A 15 -22.73 -2.83 -43.52
C LEU A 15 -21.81 -1.74 -42.94
N ALA A 16 -22.26 -0.95 -41.96
CA ALA A 16 -21.44 0.05 -41.30
C ALA A 16 -20.14 -0.50 -40.68
N PRO A 17 -20.10 -1.70 -40.03
CA PRO A 17 -18.84 -2.30 -39.58
C PRO A 17 -17.99 -2.90 -40.72
N VAL A 18 -18.59 -3.19 -41.88
CA VAL A 18 -17.88 -3.76 -43.06
C VAL A 18 -17.29 -2.65 -43.96
N LEU A 19 -17.80 -1.42 -43.86
CA LEU A 19 -17.32 -0.24 -44.59
C LEU A 19 -16.23 0.56 -43.84
N ARG A 20 -15.93 0.23 -42.58
CA ARG A 20 -14.63 0.57 -42.02
C ARG A 20 -13.62 -0.38 -42.65
N ALA A 21 -12.72 0.14 -43.47
CA ALA A 21 -11.53 -0.61 -43.88
C ALA A 21 -10.93 -1.23 -42.62
N ASP A 22 -10.84 -2.57 -42.59
CA ASP A 22 -10.29 -3.29 -41.44
C ASP A 22 -8.87 -2.81 -41.23
N TRP A 23 -8.65 -2.08 -40.14
CA TRP A 23 -7.42 -1.35 -39.91
C TRP A 23 -6.22 -2.30 -39.80
N LYS A 24 -6.48 -3.57 -39.43
CA LYS A 24 -5.51 -4.66 -39.35
C LYS A 24 -4.99 -5.03 -40.74
N THR A 25 -5.90 -5.21 -41.69
CA THR A 25 -5.57 -5.49 -43.10
C THR A 25 -4.75 -4.34 -43.72
N GLU A 26 -5.16 -3.11 -43.43
CA GLU A 26 -4.50 -1.89 -43.93
C GLU A 26 -3.12 -1.66 -43.26
N LEU A 27 -2.96 -2.02 -41.99
CA LEU A 27 -1.65 -2.01 -41.33
C LEU A 27 -0.70 -3.05 -41.97
N ASN A 28 -1.19 -4.27 -42.20
CA ASN A 28 -0.39 -5.35 -42.81
C ASN A 28 0.03 -5.04 -44.25
N SER A 29 -0.78 -4.30 -45.02
CA SER A 29 -0.39 -3.90 -46.37
C SER A 29 0.84 -3.00 -46.39
N ARG A 30 1.09 -2.26 -45.31
CA ARG A 30 2.28 -1.41 -45.11
C ARG A 30 3.47 -2.15 -44.48
N LEU A 31 3.20 -3.17 -43.66
CA LEU A 31 4.21 -3.92 -42.92
C LEU A 31 4.71 -5.19 -43.59
N GLY A 32 4.19 -5.53 -44.78
CA GLY A 32 4.51 -6.76 -45.51
C GLY A 32 5.99 -6.90 -45.91
N ARG A 33 6.26 -7.53 -47.07
CA ARG A 33 7.62 -7.97 -47.42
C ARG A 33 8.67 -6.85 -47.42
N ASP A 34 8.31 -5.66 -47.87
CA ASP A 34 9.14 -4.45 -47.86
C ASP A 34 8.44 -3.40 -46.97
N PRO A 35 8.68 -3.40 -45.66
CA PRO A 35 7.88 -2.63 -44.72
C PRO A 35 8.18 -1.13 -44.77
N ASP A 36 7.13 -0.33 -44.92
CA ASP A 36 7.19 1.13 -44.70
C ASP A 36 6.76 1.46 -43.27
N HIS A 37 7.73 1.41 -42.35
CA HIS A 37 7.48 1.69 -40.94
C HIS A 37 6.98 3.11 -40.66
N ARG A 38 7.33 4.08 -41.52
CA ARG A 38 6.89 5.47 -41.35
C ARG A 38 5.42 5.60 -41.71
N ALA A 39 5.04 5.10 -42.89
CA ALA A 39 3.63 5.10 -43.30
C ALA A 39 2.76 4.26 -42.36
N ALA A 40 3.27 3.14 -41.85
CA ALA A 40 2.57 2.32 -40.87
C ALA A 40 2.34 3.08 -39.56
N TYR A 41 3.35 3.80 -39.05
CA TYR A 41 3.23 4.59 -37.84
C TYR A 41 2.19 5.71 -37.98
N GLU A 42 2.29 6.52 -39.04
CA GLU A 42 1.38 7.64 -39.27
C GLU A 42 -0.08 7.16 -39.41
N TYR A 43 -0.28 6.09 -40.18
CA TYR A 43 -1.59 5.47 -40.33
C TYR A 43 -2.15 4.97 -38.99
N LEU A 44 -1.36 4.21 -38.24
CA LEU A 44 -1.80 3.61 -36.99
C LEU A 44 -2.06 4.66 -35.90
N ALA A 45 -1.26 5.72 -35.86
CA ALA A 45 -1.42 6.82 -34.91
C ALA A 45 -2.73 7.59 -35.14
N GLU A 46 -3.14 7.78 -36.39
CA GLU A 46 -4.44 8.37 -36.72
C GLU A 46 -5.59 7.39 -36.48
N ALA A 47 -5.44 6.13 -36.88
CA ALA A 47 -6.44 5.10 -36.66
C ALA A 47 -6.75 4.92 -35.16
N ALA A 48 -5.73 4.87 -34.31
CA ALA A 48 -5.85 4.68 -32.86
C ALA A 48 -6.72 5.74 -32.15
N LYS A 49 -6.88 6.95 -32.72
CA LYS A 49 -7.77 7.99 -32.18
C LYS A 49 -9.25 7.65 -32.36
N THR A 50 -9.57 6.82 -33.35
CA THR A 50 -10.95 6.45 -33.72
C THR A 50 -11.35 5.05 -33.28
N LEU A 51 -10.38 4.21 -32.94
CA LEU A 51 -10.60 2.86 -32.42
C LEU A 51 -11.03 2.92 -30.95
N GLU A 52 -11.77 1.91 -30.51
CA GLU A 52 -12.24 1.76 -29.13
C GLU A 52 -11.96 0.34 -28.62
N GLY A 53 -11.98 0.16 -27.30
CA GLY A 53 -11.82 -1.15 -26.68
C GLY A 53 -10.49 -1.84 -27.00
N GLU A 54 -10.58 -3.13 -27.30
CA GLU A 54 -9.43 -4.00 -27.57
C GLU A 54 -8.65 -3.56 -28.83
N ASP A 55 -9.34 -3.16 -29.90
CA ASP A 55 -8.66 -2.72 -31.13
C ASP A 55 -7.78 -1.47 -30.90
N ARG A 56 -8.24 -0.55 -30.04
CA ARG A 56 -7.43 0.61 -29.63
C ARG A 56 -6.21 0.17 -28.83
N GLN A 57 -6.39 -0.75 -27.89
CA GLN A 57 -5.29 -1.29 -27.09
C GLN A 57 -4.24 -1.96 -27.99
N THR A 58 -4.66 -2.79 -28.94
CA THR A 58 -3.78 -3.44 -29.93
C THR A 58 -3.02 -2.43 -30.77
N ALA A 59 -3.70 -1.40 -31.28
CA ALA A 59 -3.05 -0.35 -32.05
C ALA A 59 -2.00 0.40 -31.22
N LEU A 60 -2.33 0.79 -29.99
CA LEU A 60 -1.42 1.51 -29.09
C LEU A 60 -0.20 0.68 -28.69
N LEU A 61 -0.33 -0.64 -28.59
CA LEU A 61 0.78 -1.54 -28.28
C LEU A 61 1.78 -1.68 -29.45
N ILE A 62 1.32 -1.56 -30.69
CA ILE A 62 2.19 -1.69 -31.89
C ILE A 62 2.93 -0.38 -32.17
N LEU A 63 2.38 0.79 -31.82
CA LEU A 63 3.04 2.08 -32.04
C LEU A 63 4.47 2.17 -31.47
N PRO A 64 4.78 1.72 -30.23
CA PRO A 64 6.15 1.72 -29.73
C PRO A 64 7.13 0.90 -30.58
N TYR A 65 6.67 -0.24 -31.12
CA TYR A 65 7.49 -1.05 -32.04
C TYR A 65 7.81 -0.29 -33.33
N LEU A 66 6.84 0.42 -33.89
CA LEU A 66 7.07 1.24 -35.08
C LEU A 66 8.00 2.42 -34.78
N ALA A 67 7.89 3.04 -33.61
CA ALA A 67 8.83 4.08 -33.16
C ALA A 67 10.27 3.56 -33.04
N GLU A 68 10.44 2.33 -32.51
CA GLU A 68 11.74 1.64 -32.46
C GLU A 68 12.33 1.47 -33.86
N ARG A 69 11.51 1.00 -34.82
CA ARG A 69 11.92 0.81 -36.22
C ARG A 69 12.30 2.09 -36.94
N LEU A 70 11.78 3.22 -36.48
CA LEU A 70 12.14 4.56 -36.97
C LEU A 70 13.38 5.15 -36.28
N GLY A 71 13.91 4.48 -35.25
CA GLY A 71 15.07 4.92 -34.48
C GLY A 71 14.76 5.98 -33.41
N ASP A 72 13.49 6.29 -33.15
CA ASP A 72 13.08 7.28 -32.15
C ASP A 72 12.92 6.64 -30.77
N LYS A 73 14.04 6.55 -30.04
CA LYS A 73 14.08 5.96 -28.69
C LYS A 73 13.30 6.75 -27.65
N THR A 74 13.12 8.06 -27.85
CA THR A 74 12.32 8.88 -26.94
C THR A 74 10.84 8.58 -27.08
N LEU A 75 10.35 8.59 -28.31
CA LEU A 75 8.96 8.26 -28.61
C LEU A 75 8.61 6.82 -28.25
N GLU A 76 9.53 5.87 -28.51
CA GLU A 76 9.40 4.47 -28.08
C GLU A 76 9.14 4.39 -26.57
N ARG A 77 9.99 5.03 -25.75
CA ARG A 77 9.88 5.02 -24.28
C ARG A 77 8.57 5.60 -23.78
N ASP A 78 8.17 6.75 -24.33
CA ASP A 78 6.96 7.45 -23.92
C ASP A 78 5.71 6.61 -24.23
N LEU A 79 5.64 6.03 -25.44
CA LEU A 79 4.54 5.16 -25.85
C LEU A 79 4.47 3.86 -25.03
N VAL A 80 5.61 3.24 -24.72
CA VAL A 80 5.65 2.05 -23.86
C VAL A 80 5.16 2.39 -22.45
N ALA A 81 5.64 3.49 -21.87
CA ALA A 81 5.21 3.92 -20.54
C ALA A 81 3.70 4.17 -20.49
N ASP A 82 3.17 4.91 -21.47
CA ASP A 82 1.74 5.16 -21.58
C ASP A 82 0.93 3.87 -21.71
N TYR A 83 1.44 2.88 -22.47
CA TYR A 83 0.80 1.58 -22.59
C TYR A 83 0.75 0.84 -21.25
N PHE A 84 1.87 0.69 -20.55
CA PHE A 84 1.92 -0.04 -19.29
C PHE A 84 1.09 0.64 -18.20
N GLU A 85 1.13 1.98 -18.09
CA GLU A 85 0.33 2.71 -17.10
C GLU A 85 -1.17 2.65 -17.38
N THR A 86 -1.57 2.52 -18.65
CA THR A 86 -2.99 2.46 -19.05
C THR A 86 -3.56 1.04 -18.99
N TYR A 87 -2.83 0.06 -19.52
CA TYR A 87 -3.32 -1.31 -19.76
C TYR A 87 -2.71 -2.36 -18.83
N ARG A 88 -1.73 -1.99 -17.98
CA ARG A 88 -1.17 -2.84 -16.92
C ARG A 88 -0.71 -4.24 -17.37
N ASP A 89 0.02 -4.30 -18.48
CA ASP A 89 0.52 -5.57 -19.06
C ASP A 89 -0.57 -6.52 -19.58
N ASN A 90 -1.79 -6.02 -19.83
CA ASN A 90 -2.79 -6.78 -20.57
C ASN A 90 -2.38 -6.84 -22.05
N ASP A 91 -2.10 -8.02 -22.59
CA ASP A 91 -1.81 -8.17 -24.02
C ASP A 91 -3.08 -8.51 -24.80
N PRO A 92 -3.37 -7.78 -25.89
CA PRO A 92 -4.37 -8.20 -26.85
C PRO A 92 -3.81 -9.27 -27.80
N ASP A 93 -4.69 -9.83 -28.63
CA ASP A 93 -4.29 -10.79 -29.66
C ASP A 93 -3.50 -10.13 -30.80
N PHE A 94 -2.40 -10.78 -31.21
CA PHE A 94 -1.51 -10.35 -32.29
C PHE A 94 -1.57 -11.26 -33.52
N GLY A 95 -2.45 -12.27 -33.54
CA GLY A 95 -2.56 -13.25 -34.62
C GLY A 95 -2.90 -12.68 -36.00
N PHE A 96 -3.28 -11.39 -36.08
CA PHE A 96 -3.52 -10.72 -37.35
C PHE A 96 -2.25 -10.18 -38.02
N LEU A 97 -1.16 -9.96 -37.28
CA LEU A 97 0.10 -9.49 -37.87
C LEU A 97 0.70 -10.56 -38.78
N ASP A 98 1.43 -10.15 -39.80
CA ASP A 98 2.12 -11.09 -40.67
C ASP A 98 3.35 -11.72 -39.97
N ASP A 99 3.75 -12.92 -40.41
CA ASP A 99 4.81 -13.72 -39.77
C ASP A 99 6.14 -12.98 -39.62
N TYR A 100 6.49 -12.11 -40.58
CA TYR A 100 7.74 -11.33 -40.53
C TYR A 100 7.69 -10.29 -39.40
N THR A 101 6.60 -9.52 -39.33
CA THR A 101 6.38 -8.55 -38.26
C THR A 101 6.28 -9.24 -36.91
N LEU A 102 5.55 -10.35 -36.80
CA LEU A 102 5.36 -11.09 -35.55
C LEU A 102 6.69 -11.57 -34.96
N ARG A 103 7.57 -12.14 -35.78
CA ARG A 103 8.92 -12.60 -35.38
C ARG A 103 9.78 -11.48 -34.82
N ALA A 104 9.58 -10.26 -35.31
CA ALA A 104 10.33 -9.08 -34.93
C ALA A 104 9.70 -8.35 -33.73
N PHE A 105 8.37 -8.35 -33.64
CA PHE A 105 7.58 -7.69 -32.62
C PHE A 105 7.65 -8.41 -31.26
N ILE A 106 7.50 -9.74 -31.24
CA ILE A 106 7.53 -10.55 -30.01
C ILE A 106 8.78 -10.29 -29.15
N PRO A 107 10.02 -10.39 -29.68
CA PRO A 107 11.23 -10.19 -28.87
C PRO A 107 11.37 -8.74 -28.41
N PHE A 108 10.92 -7.77 -29.21
CA PHE A 108 10.85 -6.36 -28.81
C PHE A 108 9.95 -6.20 -27.59
N TRP A 109 8.71 -6.69 -27.65
CA TRP A 109 7.75 -6.55 -26.57
C TRP A 109 8.16 -7.32 -25.32
N ALA A 110 8.70 -8.53 -25.48
CA ALA A 110 9.22 -9.34 -24.38
C ALA A 110 10.35 -8.64 -23.61
N THR A 111 11.18 -7.84 -24.30
CA THR A 111 12.23 -7.05 -23.65
C THR A 111 11.64 -5.97 -22.75
N TRP A 112 10.66 -5.22 -23.26
CA TRP A 112 9.97 -4.20 -22.48
C TRP A 112 9.22 -4.76 -21.28
N LYS A 113 8.54 -5.91 -21.44
CA LYS A 113 7.87 -6.62 -20.35
C LYS A 113 8.78 -7.07 -19.24
N ARG A 114 10.03 -7.40 -19.55
CA ARG A 114 11.02 -7.78 -18.54
C ARG A 114 11.62 -6.57 -17.83
N LEU A 115 11.75 -5.43 -18.54
CA LEU A 115 12.47 -4.26 -18.06
C LEU A 115 11.58 -3.23 -17.38
N TYR A 116 10.33 -3.05 -17.79
CA TYR A 116 9.48 -1.97 -17.28
C TYR A 116 9.01 -2.29 -15.85
N PRO A 117 9.43 -1.53 -14.81
CA PRO A 117 9.07 -1.80 -13.42
C PRO A 117 7.68 -1.21 -13.11
N LEU A 118 6.63 -1.81 -13.67
CA LEU A 118 5.26 -1.34 -13.47
C LEU A 118 4.87 -1.48 -11.99
N VAL A 119 4.50 -0.35 -11.38
CA VAL A 119 3.85 -0.31 -10.06
C VAL A 119 2.36 -0.13 -10.24
N TYR A 120 1.60 -1.04 -9.65
CA TYR A 120 0.14 -1.00 -9.68
C TYR A 120 -0.45 -1.33 -8.29
N ASP A 121 -1.77 -1.16 -8.17
CA ASP A 121 -2.52 -1.42 -6.95
C ASP A 121 -1.99 -0.72 -5.68
N VAL A 122 -1.63 0.56 -5.84
CA VAL A 122 -1.15 1.41 -4.73
C VAL A 122 -2.31 1.76 -3.81
N ASN A 123 -2.26 1.27 -2.57
CA ASN A 123 -3.33 1.45 -1.57
C ASN A 123 -2.75 1.72 -0.17
N LEU A 124 -3.54 2.36 0.70
CA LEU A 124 -3.20 2.46 2.12
C LEU A 124 -3.54 1.15 2.82
N LEU A 125 -2.74 0.77 3.81
CA LEU A 125 -2.97 -0.43 4.60
C LEU A 125 -3.60 -0.06 5.95
N SER A 126 -4.79 -0.58 6.21
CA SER A 126 -5.50 -0.46 7.48
C SER A 126 -5.32 -1.73 8.31
N TYR A 127 -4.99 -1.57 9.59
CA TYR A 127 -4.84 -2.68 10.53
C TYR A 127 -5.99 -2.68 11.56
N PRO A 128 -6.49 -3.85 11.98
CA PRO A 128 -7.63 -3.98 12.90
C PRO A 128 -7.33 -3.44 14.32
N ARG A 129 -6.06 -3.26 14.68
CA ARG A 129 -5.63 -2.54 15.89
C ARG A 129 -5.01 -1.19 15.53
N SER A 130 -5.74 -0.36 14.81
CA SER A 130 -5.36 1.05 14.67
C SER A 130 -5.47 1.72 16.05
N PRO A 131 -4.52 2.59 16.46
CA PRO A 131 -4.56 3.20 17.78
C PRO A 131 -5.89 3.93 17.99
N ALA A 132 -6.59 3.59 19.07
CA ALA A 132 -7.91 4.13 19.40
C ALA A 132 -7.90 5.64 19.66
N THR A 133 -6.70 6.24 19.83
CA THR A 133 -6.48 7.65 20.12
C THR A 133 -5.10 8.09 19.62
N GLY A 134 -5.05 9.19 18.86
CA GLY A 134 -3.81 9.84 18.44
C GLY A 134 -3.49 9.73 16.95
N LEU A 135 -2.59 10.58 16.48
CA LEU A 135 -2.07 10.54 15.11
C LEU A 135 -1.00 9.44 15.00
N PRO A 136 -1.00 8.66 13.91
CA PRO A 136 0.06 7.68 13.67
C PRO A 136 1.38 8.38 13.32
N ASP A 137 2.50 7.78 13.73
CA ASP A 137 3.84 8.24 13.38
C ASP A 137 4.17 7.99 11.90
N SER A 138 3.58 6.96 11.31
CA SER A 138 3.77 6.54 9.92
C SER A 138 2.54 5.84 9.39
N VAL A 139 2.41 5.78 8.07
CA VAL A 139 1.37 5.01 7.39
C VAL A 139 2.01 4.10 6.36
N ASP A 140 1.47 2.89 6.26
CA ASP A 140 1.93 1.88 5.33
C ASP A 140 1.13 1.96 4.03
N ILE A 141 1.86 2.03 2.92
CA ILE A 141 1.35 2.02 1.56
C ILE A 141 1.71 0.66 0.95
N GLY A 142 0.71 -0.13 0.61
CA GLY A 142 0.89 -1.37 -0.15
C GLY A 142 0.94 -1.07 -1.64
N LEU A 143 1.87 -1.70 -2.34
CA LEU A 143 2.00 -1.60 -3.79
C LEU A 143 2.38 -2.97 -4.38
N GLU A 144 1.97 -3.23 -5.62
CA GLU A 144 2.41 -4.41 -6.37
C GLU A 144 3.37 -3.99 -7.48
N LEU A 145 4.46 -4.74 -7.59
CA LEU A 145 5.52 -4.54 -8.56
C LEU A 145 5.56 -5.71 -9.54
N LEU A 146 5.43 -5.42 -10.83
CA LEU A 146 5.40 -6.44 -11.88
C LEU A 146 6.74 -7.14 -12.11
N ASN A 147 7.84 -6.39 -11.98
CA ASN A 147 9.22 -6.84 -12.27
C ASN A 147 10.18 -6.36 -11.20
N ASP A 148 11.21 -7.15 -10.93
CA ASP A 148 12.28 -6.82 -10.00
C ASP A 148 12.90 -5.44 -10.32
N ALA A 149 13.08 -4.61 -9.30
CA ALA A 149 13.65 -3.28 -9.46
C ALA A 149 14.42 -2.84 -8.22
N PHE A 150 15.47 -2.05 -8.43
CA PHE A 150 16.03 -1.23 -7.36
C PHE A 150 15.12 -0.03 -7.15
N TYR A 151 14.90 0.35 -5.90
CA TYR A 151 14.05 1.48 -5.56
C TYR A 151 14.79 2.50 -4.70
N ARG A 152 14.39 3.75 -4.85
CA ARG A 152 14.78 4.87 -4.00
C ARG A 152 13.55 5.72 -3.75
N ILE A 153 13.20 5.93 -2.48
CA ILE A 153 12.16 6.88 -2.09
C ILE A 153 12.79 8.14 -1.51
N SER A 154 12.25 9.29 -1.92
CA SER A 154 12.69 10.60 -1.47
C SER A 154 11.53 11.53 -1.17
N LEU A 155 11.75 12.46 -0.25
CA LEU A 155 10.85 13.57 0.06
C LEU A 155 11.61 14.87 -0.20
N GLY A 156 11.29 15.53 -1.31
CA GLY A 156 12.07 16.67 -1.80
C GLY A 156 13.54 16.29 -2.01
N PRO A 157 14.50 16.99 -1.37
CA PRO A 157 15.94 16.69 -1.52
C PRO A 157 16.42 15.51 -0.65
N TYR A 158 15.59 14.98 0.25
CA TYR A 158 16.01 13.98 1.24
C TYR A 158 15.65 12.57 0.78
N ILE A 159 16.62 11.67 0.78
CA ILE A 159 16.41 10.24 0.54
C ILE A 159 15.98 9.60 1.86
N LEU A 160 14.82 8.95 1.85
CA LEU A 160 14.28 8.27 3.03
C LEU A 160 14.79 6.83 3.11
N GLU A 161 14.66 6.10 2.01
CA GLU A 161 14.99 4.67 1.94
C GLU A 161 15.37 4.30 0.50
N GLY A 162 16.15 3.23 0.35
CA GLY A 162 16.42 2.62 -0.93
C GLY A 162 16.89 1.18 -0.76
N GLY A 163 16.70 0.37 -1.79
CA GLY A 163 17.03 -1.04 -1.75
C GLY A 163 16.65 -1.77 -3.02
N PHE A 164 16.41 -3.07 -2.89
CA PHE A 164 15.99 -3.94 -3.97
C PHE A 164 14.64 -4.58 -3.64
N TRP A 165 13.70 -4.51 -4.56
CA TRP A 165 12.40 -5.17 -4.48
C TRP A 165 12.30 -6.25 -5.55
N PRO A 166 12.10 -7.54 -5.17
CA PRO A 166 11.73 -8.57 -6.13
C PRO A 166 10.29 -8.32 -6.63
N LYS A 167 9.88 -9.00 -7.70
CA LYS A 167 8.49 -9.00 -8.17
C LYS A 167 7.52 -9.39 -7.04
N GLY A 168 6.39 -8.68 -6.95
CA GLY A 168 5.31 -8.99 -6.02
C GLY A 168 4.86 -7.79 -5.18
N PHE A 169 4.23 -8.09 -4.05
CA PHE A 169 3.67 -7.09 -3.14
C PHE A 169 4.72 -6.56 -2.17
N HIS A 170 4.79 -5.24 -2.04
CA HIS A 170 5.69 -4.54 -1.12
C HIS A 170 4.92 -3.54 -0.27
N ILE A 171 5.46 -3.29 0.92
CA ILE A 171 4.95 -2.30 1.85
C ILE A 171 5.99 -1.19 1.97
N LEU A 172 5.54 0.03 1.71
CA LEU A 172 6.30 1.25 1.87
C LEU A 172 5.78 2.00 3.10
N THR A 173 6.62 2.17 4.12
CA THR A 173 6.26 2.90 5.33
C THR A 173 6.64 4.37 5.18
N VAL A 174 5.65 5.25 5.14
CA VAL A 174 5.84 6.68 4.98
C VAL A 174 5.69 7.38 6.34
N PRO A 175 6.72 8.14 6.81
CA PRO A 175 6.61 8.88 8.06
C PRO A 175 5.62 10.05 7.91
N LEU A 176 4.73 10.22 8.88
CA LEU A 176 3.72 11.28 8.91
C LEU A 176 3.99 12.37 9.97
N ARG A 177 5.11 12.28 10.70
CA ARG A 177 5.49 13.27 11.72
C ARG A 177 5.60 14.67 11.10
N GLY A 178 4.86 15.62 11.66
CA GLY A 178 4.82 17.02 11.19
C GLY A 178 3.94 17.26 9.96
N LEU A 179 3.32 16.23 9.38
CA LEU A 179 2.46 16.40 8.20
C LEU A 179 1.02 16.85 8.55
N PHE A 180 0.64 16.77 9.83
CA PHE A 180 -0.70 17.09 10.34
C PHE A 180 -0.85 18.53 10.88
N ASP A 181 0.11 19.41 10.61
CA ASP A 181 0.03 20.81 11.05
C ASP A 181 -1.01 21.61 10.25
N ARG A 182 -1.11 21.30 8.95
CA ARG A 182 -2.07 21.90 8.01
C ARG A 182 -2.54 20.87 6.99
N SER A 183 -3.68 21.13 6.38
CA SER A 183 -4.11 20.35 5.22
C SER A 183 -3.21 20.66 4.03
N ASP A 184 -2.56 19.64 3.48
CA ASP A 184 -1.60 19.78 2.41
C ASP A 184 -1.45 18.47 1.61
N VAL A 185 -0.77 18.56 0.47
CA VAL A 185 -0.39 17.41 -0.36
C VAL A 185 1.12 17.27 -0.33
N TYR A 186 1.59 16.15 0.20
CA TYR A 186 3.01 15.82 0.27
C TYR A 186 3.38 14.88 -0.87
N GLU A 187 4.41 15.26 -1.63
CA GLU A 187 4.91 14.48 -2.76
C GLU A 187 6.12 13.64 -2.34
N PHE A 188 5.96 12.32 -2.36
CA PHE A 188 7.05 11.38 -2.23
C PHE A 188 7.45 10.91 -3.62
N VAL A 189 8.75 10.93 -3.93
CA VAL A 189 9.26 10.51 -5.24
C VAL A 189 9.84 9.11 -5.11
N LEU A 190 9.21 8.15 -5.79
CA LEU A 190 9.67 6.77 -5.93
C LEU A 190 10.38 6.60 -7.27
N ASP A 191 11.70 6.49 -7.23
CA ASP A 191 12.53 6.14 -8.39
C ASP A 191 12.75 4.63 -8.41
N LEU A 192 12.47 3.99 -9.55
CA LEU A 192 12.63 2.57 -9.80
C LEU A 192 13.63 2.37 -10.93
N LYS A 193 14.68 1.57 -10.70
CA LYS A 193 15.67 1.21 -11.72
C LYS A 193 15.61 -0.27 -12.02
N ALA A 194 15.42 -0.60 -13.29
CA ALA A 194 15.44 -1.96 -13.81
C ALA A 194 16.27 -2.00 -15.11
N GLY A 195 17.46 -2.62 -15.03
CA GLY A 195 18.47 -2.51 -16.08
C GLY A 195 18.85 -1.05 -16.34
N ASP A 196 18.75 -0.63 -17.61
CA ASP A 196 19.06 0.74 -18.05
C ASP A 196 17.85 1.68 -17.93
N LEU A 197 16.69 1.19 -17.49
CA LEU A 197 15.48 1.98 -17.36
C LEU A 197 15.36 2.55 -15.94
N VAL A 198 15.09 3.86 -15.84
CA VAL A 198 14.73 4.51 -14.58
C VAL A 198 13.34 5.13 -14.71
N CYS A 199 12.39 4.63 -13.94
CA CYS A 199 11.02 5.14 -13.88
C CYS A 199 10.82 5.91 -12.57
N ARG A 200 10.39 7.16 -12.68
CA ARG A 200 10.02 8.02 -11.55
C ARG A 200 8.52 8.04 -11.37
N ARG A 201 8.02 7.70 -10.19
CA ARG A 201 6.60 7.78 -9.84
C ARG A 201 6.43 8.67 -8.62
N SER A 202 5.56 9.66 -8.70
CA SER A 202 5.16 10.45 -7.54
C SER A 202 4.09 9.69 -6.75
N VAL A 203 4.27 9.57 -5.44
CA VAL A 203 3.28 9.06 -4.49
C VAL A 203 2.79 10.26 -3.70
N LEU A 204 1.61 10.74 -4.06
CA LEU A 204 1.00 11.90 -3.42
C LEU A 204 0.27 11.45 -2.16
N VAL A 205 0.58 12.05 -1.02
CA VAL A 205 -0.10 11.81 0.25
C VAL A 205 -0.87 13.08 0.59
N ARG A 206 -2.19 13.04 0.42
CA ARG A 206 -3.06 14.17 0.79
C ARG A 206 -3.50 14.01 2.24
N VAL A 207 -3.28 15.05 3.03
CA VAL A 207 -3.77 15.17 4.40
C VAL A 207 -4.83 16.25 4.44
N ASP A 208 -6.08 15.88 4.75
CA ASP A 208 -7.17 16.82 4.97
C ASP A 208 -7.52 16.85 6.45
N ILE A 209 -7.65 18.04 7.05
CA ILE A 209 -7.94 18.22 8.48
C ILE A 209 -9.27 18.96 8.60
N ALA A 210 -10.24 18.31 9.21
CA ALA A 210 -11.52 18.90 9.55
C ALA A 210 -11.62 19.07 11.05
N ASP A 211 -11.83 20.31 11.51
CA ASP A 211 -12.19 20.57 12.90
C ASP A 211 -13.61 20.07 13.14
N VAL A 212 -13.76 19.12 14.07
CA VAL A 212 -15.07 18.68 14.52
C VAL A 212 -15.51 19.68 15.56
N ALA A 213 -16.43 20.57 15.18
CA ALA A 213 -17.08 21.46 16.13
C ALA A 213 -17.58 20.61 17.32
N ALA A 214 -17.16 20.99 18.53
CA ALA A 214 -17.75 20.41 19.72
C ALA A 214 -19.27 20.54 19.55
N ALA A 215 -19.99 19.42 19.59
CA ALA A 215 -21.44 19.46 19.66
C ALA A 215 -21.79 20.49 20.73
N ALA A 216 -22.55 21.53 20.34
CA ALA A 216 -22.97 22.57 21.26
C ALA A 216 -23.46 21.86 22.52
N PRO A 217 -22.98 22.23 23.73
CA PRO A 217 -23.44 21.59 24.95
C PRO A 217 -24.95 21.71 24.93
N ASP A 218 -25.60 20.56 24.83
CA ASP A 218 -27.05 20.46 24.77
C ASP A 218 -27.57 21.15 26.02
N ALA A 219 -28.11 22.36 25.86
CA ALA A 219 -28.52 23.27 26.93
C ALA A 219 -29.76 22.75 27.69
N SER A 220 -30.04 21.45 27.58
CA SER A 220 -31.25 20.78 28.03
C SER A 220 -30.96 19.61 28.98
N ARG A 221 -29.70 19.31 29.32
CA ARG A 221 -29.40 18.30 30.35
C ARG A 221 -29.39 18.94 31.74
N PRO A 222 -30.30 18.55 32.66
CA PRO A 222 -30.26 19.04 34.03
C PRO A 222 -28.94 18.62 34.67
N ARG A 223 -28.24 19.60 35.23
CA ARG A 223 -27.09 19.42 36.10
C ARG A 223 -27.54 18.57 37.30
N PRO A 224 -26.97 17.38 37.55
CA PRO A 224 -27.27 16.67 38.79
C PRO A 224 -26.67 17.48 39.93
N ASP A 225 -27.52 17.78 40.91
CA ASP A 225 -27.27 18.60 42.08
C ASP A 225 -25.94 18.29 42.79
N ASP A 226 -25.34 19.38 43.26
CA ASP A 226 -24.34 19.40 44.33
C ASP A 226 -24.94 18.74 45.59
N ALA A 227 -24.59 17.47 45.81
CA ALA A 227 -24.74 16.81 47.10
C ALA A 227 -23.38 16.19 47.49
N PRO A 228 -22.79 16.56 48.64
CA PRO A 228 -21.49 16.05 49.03
C PRO A 228 -21.61 14.59 49.48
N ARG A 229 -20.99 13.67 48.74
CA ARG A 229 -20.79 12.28 49.20
C ARG A 229 -19.46 12.17 49.96
N PRO A 230 -19.43 11.51 51.12
CA PRO A 230 -18.22 11.36 51.91
C PRO A 230 -17.30 10.27 51.33
N GLY A 231 -15.99 10.52 51.37
CA GLY A 231 -14.96 9.50 51.51
C GLY A 231 -14.35 8.90 50.23
N LEU A 232 -13.30 9.55 49.71
CA LEU A 232 -12.01 8.92 49.43
C LEU A 232 -11.03 10.01 48.96
N ALA A 233 -10.10 10.40 49.84
CA ALA A 233 -9.01 11.29 49.49
C ALA A 233 -8.17 10.66 48.36
N LEU A 234 -8.32 11.18 47.14
CA LEU A 234 -7.46 10.85 46.02
C LEU A 234 -6.05 11.33 46.37
N LYS A 235 -5.14 10.39 46.68
CA LYS A 235 -3.72 10.72 46.82
C LYS A 235 -3.23 11.33 45.49
N PRO A 236 -2.54 12.49 45.52
CA PRO A 236 -2.03 13.12 44.31
C PRO A 236 -1.08 12.18 43.58
N VAL A 237 -1.20 12.15 42.26
CA VAL A 237 -0.27 11.42 41.37
C VAL A 237 1.11 12.02 41.56
N GLN A 238 2.10 11.19 41.91
CA GLN A 238 3.47 11.66 42.05
C GLN A 238 4.08 11.83 40.66
N GLU A 239 4.36 13.08 40.30
CA GLU A 239 5.09 13.44 39.09
C GLU A 239 6.54 13.74 39.45
N GLY A 240 7.47 13.10 38.74
CA GLY A 240 8.89 13.42 38.83
C GLY A 240 9.33 14.21 37.60
N GLU A 241 9.94 15.36 37.81
CA GLU A 241 10.61 16.15 36.77
C GLU A 241 12.12 16.18 37.06
N ILE A 242 12.93 15.83 36.06
CA ILE A 242 14.38 16.00 36.10
C ILE A 242 14.73 17.07 35.07
N SER A 243 15.34 18.16 35.54
CA SER A 243 15.75 19.29 34.72
C SER A 243 17.23 19.54 34.94
N LEU A 244 18.02 19.46 33.87
CA LEU A 244 19.46 19.70 33.89
C LEU A 244 19.77 21.07 33.31
N TYR A 245 20.48 21.89 34.09
CA TYR A 245 20.93 23.21 33.71
C TYR A 245 22.46 23.23 33.59
N ILE A 246 22.96 23.85 32.53
CA ILE A 246 24.37 24.19 32.36
C ILE A 246 24.41 25.69 32.06
N ASP A 247 25.22 26.45 32.80
CA ASP A 247 25.33 27.92 32.67
C ASP A 247 23.97 28.65 32.68
N ASN A 248 23.10 28.29 33.61
CA ASN A 248 21.72 28.80 33.73
C ASN A 248 20.84 28.60 32.49
N LYS A 249 21.23 27.73 31.55
CA LYS A 249 20.40 27.33 30.40
C LYS A 249 19.93 25.89 30.59
N LEU A 250 18.62 25.68 30.44
CA LEU A 250 18.00 24.35 30.50
C LEU A 250 18.44 23.54 29.28
N VAL A 251 19.21 22.48 29.51
CA VAL A 251 19.75 21.63 28.43
C VAL A 251 18.89 20.38 28.24
N LEU A 252 18.28 19.88 29.31
CA LEU A 252 17.45 18.67 29.28
C LEU A 252 16.29 18.80 30.27
N LYS A 253 15.09 18.48 29.81
CA LYS A 253 13.91 18.33 30.67
C LYS A 253 13.24 16.99 30.35
N SER A 254 13.17 16.11 31.33
CA SER A 254 12.49 14.83 31.22
C SER A 254 11.44 14.72 32.32
N ARG A 255 10.17 14.51 31.91
CA ARG A 255 9.03 14.35 32.81
C ARG A 255 8.56 12.91 32.72
N LYS A 256 8.56 12.19 33.84
CA LYS A 256 8.03 10.82 33.91
C LYS A 256 6.80 10.81 34.79
N ILE A 257 5.67 10.46 34.20
CA ILE A 257 4.41 10.21 34.91
C ILE A 257 4.40 8.73 35.26
N ALA A 258 4.38 8.40 36.55
CA ALA A 258 4.26 7.01 36.96
C ALA A 258 2.86 6.48 36.55
N PRO A 259 2.76 5.38 35.78
CA PRO A 259 1.46 4.79 35.48
C PRO A 259 0.81 4.35 36.80
N ARG A 260 -0.51 4.61 36.93
CA ARG A 260 -1.30 4.16 38.08
C ARG A 260 -1.06 2.66 38.29
N PRO A 261 -0.71 2.20 39.50
CA PRO A 261 -0.69 0.78 39.77
C PRO A 261 -2.10 0.24 39.56
N THR A 262 -2.24 -0.71 38.63
CA THR A 262 -3.45 -1.51 38.48
C THR A 262 -3.70 -2.21 39.81
N VAL A 263 -4.85 -1.96 40.42
CA VAL A 263 -5.28 -2.65 41.64
C VAL A 263 -5.46 -4.11 41.26
N PHE A 264 -4.47 -4.94 41.60
CA PHE A 264 -4.52 -6.38 41.41
C PHE A 264 -5.27 -6.97 42.61
N THR A 265 -6.54 -7.30 42.41
CA THR A 265 -7.38 -7.88 43.47
C THR A 265 -7.14 -9.39 43.54
N PHE A 266 -6.41 -9.86 44.55
CA PHE A 266 -6.42 -11.26 44.93
C PHE A 266 -7.75 -11.55 45.66
N PRO A 267 -8.55 -12.55 45.25
CA PRO A 267 -9.62 -13.03 46.12
C PRO A 267 -8.95 -13.80 47.27
N LEU A 268 -8.79 -13.13 48.40
CA LEU A 268 -8.59 -13.83 49.67
C LEU A 268 -9.90 -14.59 49.94
N GLY A 269 -9.88 -15.91 49.74
CA GLY A 269 -10.95 -16.78 50.21
C GLY A 269 -11.15 -16.52 51.71
N GLY A 270 -12.41 -16.35 52.13
CA GLY A 270 -12.76 -16.09 53.53
C GLY A 270 -12.18 -17.13 54.48
N PRO A 271 -12.14 -16.82 55.79
CA PRO A 271 -11.51 -17.68 56.78
C PRO A 271 -12.10 -19.10 56.74
N SER A 272 -11.22 -20.10 56.66
CA SER A 272 -11.56 -21.51 56.74
C SER A 272 -12.28 -21.81 58.06
N MET A 273 -13.43 -22.47 57.98
CA MET A 273 -14.19 -22.92 59.15
C MET A 273 -13.32 -23.79 60.08
N PRO A 274 -13.57 -23.79 61.41
CA PRO A 274 -12.75 -24.55 62.37
C PRO A 274 -12.81 -26.05 62.03
N GLY A 275 -11.65 -26.65 61.73
CA GLY A 275 -11.51 -28.09 61.48
C GLY A 275 -10.88 -28.49 60.13
N GLN A 276 -10.63 -27.55 59.21
CA GLN A 276 -9.87 -27.86 58.00
C GLN A 276 -8.35 -27.76 58.25
N LYS A 277 -7.63 -28.88 58.08
CA LYS A 277 -6.17 -28.90 58.12
C LYS A 277 -5.60 -28.07 56.94
N PRO A 278 -4.52 -27.30 57.11
CA PRO A 278 -3.91 -26.58 55.99
C PRO A 278 -3.42 -27.58 54.95
N TYR A 279 -3.71 -27.32 53.67
CA TYR A 279 -3.15 -28.07 52.55
C TYR A 279 -1.63 -27.98 52.60
N MET A 280 -0.95 -29.00 53.09
CA MET A 280 0.46 -29.22 52.77
C MET A 280 0.53 -29.73 51.33
N PRO A 281 1.17 -29.02 50.39
CA PRO A 281 1.49 -29.62 49.09
C PRO A 281 2.45 -30.80 49.31
N THR A 282 2.26 -31.87 48.55
CA THR A 282 3.13 -33.05 48.59
C THR A 282 4.59 -32.66 48.34
N PRO A 283 5.56 -33.25 49.07
CA PRO A 283 6.98 -32.94 48.89
C PRO A 283 7.39 -33.29 47.46
N LYS A 284 7.71 -32.26 46.68
CA LYS A 284 7.90 -32.35 45.22
C LYS A 284 9.32 -32.75 44.78
N ASN A 285 10.20 -33.05 45.73
CA ASN A 285 11.58 -33.42 45.45
C ASN A 285 11.95 -34.64 46.29
N ASP A 286 11.62 -35.82 45.78
CA ASP A 286 12.20 -37.08 46.24
C ASP A 286 13.37 -37.42 45.28
N PRO A 287 14.64 -37.23 45.68
CA PRO A 287 15.78 -37.37 44.77
C PRO A 287 16.03 -38.81 44.31
N MET A 288 15.30 -39.82 44.83
CA MET A 288 15.32 -41.19 44.32
C MET A 288 14.33 -41.46 43.16
N ALA A 289 13.45 -40.51 42.80
CA ALA A 289 12.45 -40.69 41.73
C ALA A 289 12.90 -40.20 40.34
N HIS A 290 14.12 -39.67 40.21
CA HIS A 290 14.63 -39.04 38.97
C HIS A 290 15.80 -39.79 38.33
N GLY A 291 15.83 -41.12 38.44
CA GLY A 291 16.73 -41.96 37.65
C GLY A 291 16.13 -42.23 36.27
N VAL A 292 16.47 -41.43 35.26
CA VAL A 292 16.09 -41.73 33.87
C VAL A 292 17.21 -42.55 33.24
N ASN A 293 16.88 -43.72 32.71
CA ASN A 293 17.83 -44.57 32.02
C ASN A 293 18.34 -43.84 30.75
N VAL A 294 19.65 -43.84 30.51
CA VAL A 294 20.30 -43.07 29.43
C VAL A 294 19.71 -43.40 28.05
N LEU A 295 19.26 -44.64 27.86
CA LEU A 295 18.61 -45.10 26.64
C LEU A 295 17.20 -44.49 26.46
N ASP A 296 16.44 -44.32 27.54
CA ASP A 296 15.13 -43.66 27.49
C ASP A 296 15.26 -42.15 27.29
N ALA A 297 16.32 -41.55 27.83
CA ALA A 297 16.66 -40.15 27.56
C ALA A 297 17.00 -39.91 26.08
N LEU A 298 17.73 -40.83 25.45
CA LEU A 298 18.00 -40.82 24.00
C LEU A 298 16.73 -41.03 23.17
N ALA A 299 15.85 -41.95 23.58
CA ALA A 299 14.58 -42.18 22.90
C ALA A 299 13.63 -40.98 23.00
N LEU A 300 13.58 -40.33 24.18
CA LEU A 300 12.82 -39.10 24.39
C LEU A 300 13.42 -37.91 23.63
N ALA A 301 14.74 -37.79 23.57
CA ALA A 301 15.41 -36.77 22.76
C ALA A 301 15.13 -36.98 21.26
N TYR A 302 15.21 -38.22 20.78
CA TYR A 302 14.89 -38.55 19.38
C TYR A 302 13.41 -38.28 19.07
N LYS A 303 12.50 -38.62 19.97
CA LYS A 303 11.07 -38.33 19.83
C LYS A 303 10.79 -36.82 19.86
N ALA A 304 11.46 -36.07 20.73
CA ALA A 304 11.36 -34.61 20.79
C ALA A 304 11.92 -33.94 19.53
N ILE A 305 13.04 -34.42 19.00
CA ILE A 305 13.61 -33.94 17.72
C ILE A 305 12.66 -34.27 16.57
N LYS A 306 12.12 -35.49 16.52
CA LYS A 306 11.14 -35.90 15.50
C LYS A 306 9.85 -35.08 15.59
N GLU A 307 9.36 -34.78 16.78
CA GLU A 307 8.20 -33.91 16.98
C GLU A 307 8.49 -32.44 16.67
N LEU A 308 9.70 -31.95 16.94
CA LEU A 308 10.14 -30.60 16.60
C LEU A 308 10.28 -30.42 15.08
N VAL A 309 10.79 -31.44 14.38
CA VAL A 309 10.93 -31.46 12.91
C VAL A 309 9.58 -31.68 12.23
N ALA A 310 8.67 -32.47 12.83
CA ALA A 310 7.33 -32.70 12.31
C ALA A 310 6.39 -31.49 12.54
N LYS A 311 6.58 -30.74 13.62
CA LYS A 311 5.92 -29.45 13.82
C LYS A 311 6.64 -28.38 12.98
N LYS A 312 6.29 -28.32 11.69
CA LYS A 312 6.50 -27.09 10.92
C LYS A 312 6.00 -25.93 11.79
N PRO A 313 6.80 -24.87 12.03
CA PRO A 313 6.30 -23.70 12.73
C PRO A 313 4.99 -23.29 12.04
N PRO A 314 3.91 -23.01 12.81
CA PRO A 314 2.68 -22.56 12.20
C PRO A 314 3.04 -21.42 11.26
N ALA A 315 2.59 -21.52 10.00
CA ALA A 315 2.82 -20.47 9.02
C ALA A 315 2.45 -19.14 9.70
N PRO A 316 3.33 -18.13 9.71
CA PRO A 316 3.03 -16.87 10.36
C PRO A 316 1.66 -16.42 9.89
N SER A 317 0.75 -16.22 10.84
CA SER A 317 -0.62 -15.78 10.53
C SER A 317 -0.50 -14.57 9.63
N ALA A 318 -1.13 -14.62 8.45
CA ALA A 318 -1.07 -13.54 7.49
C ALA A 318 -1.37 -12.23 8.22
N PRO A 319 -0.52 -11.20 8.10
CA PRO A 319 -0.79 -9.92 8.74
C PRO A 319 -2.17 -9.45 8.29
N SER A 320 -3.06 -9.24 9.24
CA SER A 320 -4.44 -8.83 8.96
C SER A 320 -4.43 -7.35 8.59
N TYR A 321 -4.23 -7.06 7.31
CA TYR A 321 -4.41 -5.71 6.77
C TYR A 321 -5.54 -5.68 5.75
N GLN A 322 -6.17 -4.53 5.62
CA GLN A 322 -7.17 -4.24 4.59
C GLN A 322 -6.64 -3.12 3.70
N LYS A 323 -6.71 -3.32 2.38
CA LYS A 323 -6.40 -2.27 1.39
C LYS A 323 -7.55 -1.25 1.42
N VAL A 324 -7.23 0.01 1.72
CA VAL A 324 -8.20 1.11 1.79
C VAL A 324 -7.72 2.30 0.96
N SER A 325 -8.67 3.06 0.42
CA SER A 325 -8.38 4.28 -0.36
C SER A 325 -8.12 5.50 0.52
N SER A 326 -8.64 5.49 1.76
CA SER A 326 -8.42 6.56 2.73
C SER A 326 -8.35 6.01 4.15
N LEU A 327 -7.51 6.64 4.98
CA LEU A 327 -7.43 6.40 6.41
C LEU A 327 -7.87 7.66 7.16
N ALA A 328 -8.69 7.50 8.19
CA ALA A 328 -9.15 8.63 9.00
C ALA A 328 -8.73 8.46 10.45
N PHE A 329 -8.17 9.52 11.03
CA PHE A 329 -7.66 9.57 12.39
C PHE A 329 -8.33 10.71 13.15
N ALA A 330 -8.75 10.45 14.38
CA ALA A 330 -9.28 11.47 15.28
C ALA A 330 -8.22 11.83 16.32
N TYR A 331 -7.97 13.12 16.52
CA TYR A 331 -6.99 13.63 17.47
C TYR A 331 -7.41 14.99 18.02
N SER A 332 -6.89 15.38 19.18
CA SER A 332 -7.13 16.71 19.74
C SER A 332 -6.01 17.67 19.33
N ARG A 333 -6.34 18.86 18.84
CA ARG A 333 -5.39 19.94 18.55
C ARG A 333 -5.73 21.19 19.35
N THR A 334 -4.70 21.94 19.75
CA THR A 334 -4.88 23.27 20.35
C THR A 334 -4.95 24.33 19.26
N VAL A 335 -6.09 25.01 19.19
CA VAL A 335 -6.32 26.11 18.24
C VAL A 335 -5.88 27.44 18.89
N SER A 336 -5.61 28.46 18.06
CA SER A 336 -5.29 29.82 18.51
C SER A 336 -6.29 30.31 19.55
N GLY A 337 -5.85 30.47 20.80
CA GLY A 337 -6.71 30.75 21.97
C GLY A 337 -6.55 29.75 23.12
N GLY A 338 -5.81 28.65 22.94
CA GLY A 338 -5.54 27.67 23.99
C GLY A 338 -6.64 26.63 24.19
N THR A 339 -7.69 26.68 23.37
CA THR A 339 -8.80 25.73 23.40
C THR A 339 -8.42 24.43 22.69
N SER A 340 -8.64 23.30 23.36
CA SER A 340 -8.48 21.96 22.77
C SER A 340 -9.73 21.61 21.96
N VAL A 341 -9.57 21.40 20.66
CA VAL A 341 -10.65 21.04 19.72
C VAL A 341 -10.38 19.65 19.16
N SER A 342 -11.43 18.85 19.00
CA SER A 342 -11.35 17.56 18.32
C SER A 342 -11.23 17.78 16.82
N ALA A 343 -10.22 17.19 16.19
CA ALA A 343 -10.00 17.25 14.76
C ALA A 343 -9.95 15.86 14.16
N ARG A 344 -10.38 15.76 12.91
CA ARG A 344 -10.31 14.54 12.10
C ARG A 344 -9.35 14.80 10.94
N ALA A 345 -8.28 14.02 10.88
CA ALA A 345 -7.40 13.99 9.71
C ALA A 345 -7.76 12.82 8.81
N SER A 346 -7.82 13.03 7.49
CA SER A 346 -7.88 11.96 6.50
C SER A 346 -6.65 11.96 5.61
N VAL A 347 -6.10 10.77 5.40
CA VAL A 347 -4.98 10.50 4.50
C VAL A 347 -5.52 9.76 3.28
N SER A 348 -5.19 10.23 2.07
CA SER A 348 -5.55 9.58 0.80
C SER A 348 -4.40 9.60 -0.20
N LEU A 349 -4.47 8.69 -1.18
CA LEU A 349 -3.47 8.54 -2.24
C LEU A 349 -4.09 8.86 -3.61
N PRO A 350 -3.93 10.09 -4.14
CA PRO A 350 -4.28 10.40 -5.51
C PRO A 350 -3.50 9.53 -6.51
N PRO A 351 -4.11 9.12 -7.64
CA PRO A 351 -3.41 8.40 -8.67
C PRO A 351 -2.38 9.31 -9.35
N ALA A 352 -1.17 8.78 -9.52
CA ALA A 352 -0.08 9.44 -10.24
C ALA A 352 0.59 8.42 -11.15
N ARG A 353 0.97 8.87 -12.35
CA ARG A 353 1.62 8.03 -13.37
C ARG A 353 3.13 8.07 -13.19
N ALA A 354 3.80 6.98 -13.57
CA ALA A 354 5.25 6.98 -13.69
C ALA A 354 5.70 7.75 -14.94
N VAL A 355 6.89 8.32 -14.87
CA VAL A 355 7.59 8.99 -15.98
C VAL A 355 8.94 8.32 -16.15
N VAL A 356 9.26 7.90 -17.37
CA VAL A 356 10.60 7.38 -17.69
C VAL A 356 11.59 8.54 -17.73
N LEU A 357 12.62 8.48 -16.91
CA LEU A 357 13.66 9.50 -16.89
C LEU A 357 14.59 9.35 -18.09
N LYS A 358 15.00 10.49 -18.65
CA LYS A 358 16.07 10.56 -19.65
C LYS A 358 17.39 10.58 -18.88
N GLU A 359 18.23 9.57 -19.09
CA GLU A 359 19.64 9.61 -18.66
C GLU A 359 20.45 10.57 -19.53
#